data_AF-A0A7X2MUV6-F1
#
_entry.id   AF-A0A7X2MUV6-F1
#
_cell.length_a   1.000
_cell.length_b   1.000
_cell.length_c   1.000
_cell.angle_alpha   90.00
_cell.angle_beta   90.00
_cell.angle_gamma   90.00
#
_symmetry.space_group_name_H-M   'P 1'
#
loop_
_entity.id
_entity.type
_entity.pdbx_description
1 polymer ?
#
loop_
_entity_poly.entity_id
_entity_poly.type
_entity_poly.pdbx_seq_one_letter_code
_entity_poly.pdbx_strand_id
1 'polypeptide(L)' 'MVLSGDGDFLPLYKYLEREHKEVYVLARSSKTAREAKRHLVAKFIEIRKLKNQIEFLGNIKI' A
#
# COMPACT_ATOMS: atom_id res chain seq x y z
N MET A 1 -1.60 -7.28 9.67
CA MET A 1 -1.11 -6.09 8.94
C MET A 1 -0.05 -6.55 7.94
N VAL A 2 -0.29 -6.37 6.64
CA VAL A 2 0.66 -6.69 5.56
C VAL A 2 0.94 -5.39 4.81
N LEU A 3 2.21 -4.99 4.70
CA LEU A 3 2.67 -3.77 4.03
C LEU A 3 3.45 -4.16 2.77
N SER A 4 2.76 -4.31 1.64
CA SER A 4 3.42 -4.59 0.36
C SER A 4 2.62 -4.00 -0.78
N GLY A 5 3.33 -3.51 -1.80
CA GLY A 5 2.78 -2.95 -3.03
C GLY A 5 2.93 -3.83 -4.26
N ASP A 6 3.39 -5.07 -4.07
CA ASP A 6 3.70 -6.00 -5.14
C ASP A 6 2.44 -6.75 -5.60
N GLY A 7 2.28 -6.89 -6.92
CA GLY A 7 1.16 -7.58 -7.54
C GLY A 7 1.15 -9.08 -7.24
N ASP A 8 2.31 -9.66 -6.92
CA ASP A 8 2.45 -11.10 -6.64
C ASP A 8 1.71 -11.54 -5.38
N PHE A 9 1.35 -10.61 -4.48
CA PHE A 9 0.59 -10.89 -3.27
C PHE A 9 -0.94 -10.87 -3.48
N LEU A 10 -1.44 -10.71 -4.70
CA LEU A 10 -2.88 -10.66 -4.97
C LEU A 10 -3.67 -11.86 -4.41
N PRO A 11 -3.19 -13.12 -4.49
CA PRO A 11 -3.87 -14.26 -3.88
C PRO A 11 -3.94 -14.14 -2.34
N LEU A 12 -2.88 -13.61 -1.71
CA LEU A 12 -2.83 -13.39 -0.27
C LEU A 12 -3.81 -12.29 0.15
N TYR A 13 -3.91 -11.18 -0.60
CA TYR A 13 -4.86 -10.11 -0.30
C TYR A 13 -6.31 -10.61 -0.34
N LYS A 14 -6.66 -11.41 -1.35
CA LYS A 14 -7.99 -12.04 -1.46
C LYS A 14 -8.28 -12.98 -0.30
N TYR A 15 -7.30 -13.77 0.14
CA TYR A 15 -7.46 -14.63 1.31
C TYR A 15 -7.70 -13.81 2.58
N LEU A 16 -6.89 -12.79 2.84
CA LEU A 16 -7.02 -11.95 4.03
C LEU A 16 -8.33 -11.16 4.07
N GLU A 17 -8.81 -10.70 2.91
CA GLU A 17 -10.12 -10.04 2.80
C GLU A 17 -11.27 -11.00 3.14
N ARG A 18 -11.22 -12.26 2.68
CA ARG A 18 -12.19 -13.30 3.05
C ARG A 18 -12.19 -13.62 4.54
N GLU A 19 -11.03 -13.56 5.18
CA GLU A 19 -10.87 -13.73 6.63
C GLU A 19 -11.22 -12.46 7.43
N HIS A 20 -11.80 -11.44 6.79
CA HIS A 20 -12.13 -10.14 7.38
C HIS A 20 -10.94 -9.43 8.04
N LYS A 21 -9.72 -9.72 7.59
CA LYS A 21 -8.51 -9.07 8.08
C LYS A 21 -8.26 -7.76 7.33
N GLU A 22 -7.82 -6.75 8.06
CA GLU A 22 -7.42 -5.48 7.44
C GLU A 22 -6.06 -5.60 6.74
N VAL A 23 -6.03 -5.15 5.49
CA VAL A 23 -4.86 -5.12 4.62
C VAL A 23 -4.64 -3.69 4.19
N TYR A 24 -3.46 -3.14 4.47
CA TYR A 24 -3.08 -1.79 4.07
C TYR A 24 -1.89 -1.86 3.12
N VAL A 25 -2.07 -1.37 1.90
CA VAL A 25 -1.04 -1.47 0.86
C VAL A 25 -0.27 -0.17 0.82
N LEU A 26 0.97 -0.20 1.30
CA LEU A 26 1.90 0.92 1.16
C LEU A 26 2.74 0.73 -0.09
N ALA A 27 2.50 1.57 -1.10
CA ALA A 27 3.22 1.46 -2.36
C ALA A 27 3.29 2.78 -3.12
N ARG A 28 4.12 2.80 -4.17
CA ARG A 28 4.04 3.86 -5.19
C ARG A 28 3.00 3.47 -6.21
N SER A 29 1.95 4.28 -6.36
CA SER A 29 0.93 4.01 -7.37
C SER A 29 1.53 3.85 -8.77
N SER A 30 2.59 4.58 -9.15
CA SER A 30 3.25 4.40 -10.45
C SER A 30 3.92 3.04 -10.66
N LYS A 31 4.19 2.29 -9.58
CA LYS A 31 4.84 0.97 -9.62
C LYS A 31 3.95 -0.17 -9.16
N THR A 32 2.72 0.11 -8.75
CA THR A 32 1.75 -0.92 -8.35
C THR A 32 0.97 -1.41 -9.57
N ALA A 33 0.87 -2.74 -9.71
CA ALA A 33 0.07 -3.37 -10.76
C ALA A 33 -1.36 -2.83 -10.78
N ARG A 34 -1.89 -2.56 -11.98
CA ARG A 34 -3.22 -1.94 -12.17
C ARG A 34 -4.36 -2.79 -11.60
N GLU A 35 -4.16 -4.10 -11.52
CA GLU A 35 -5.11 -5.07 -10.95
C GLU A 35 -5.11 -5.03 -9.42
N ALA A 36 -3.92 -5.00 -8.80
CA ALA A 36 -3.76 -4.79 -7.37
C ALA A 36 -4.39 -3.47 -6.92
N LYS A 37 -4.20 -2.38 -7.69
CA LYS A 37 -4.88 -1.11 -7.41
C LYS A 37 -6.39 -1.25 -7.36
N ARG A 38 -7.02 -1.91 -8.35
CA ARG A 38 -8.48 -2.04 -8.42
C ARG A 38 -9.07 -2.80 -7.23
N HIS A 39 -8.38 -3.83 -6.76
CA HIS A 39 -8.80 -4.56 -5.56
C HIS A 39 -8.48 -3.84 -4.25
N LEU A 40 -7.49 -2.95 -4.23
CA LEU A 40 -6.95 -2.36 -2.99
C LEU A 40 -7.23 -0.85 -2.86
N VAL A 41 -8.04 -0.24 -3.75
CA VAL A 41 -8.27 1.21 -3.82
C VAL A 41 -8.63 1.80 -2.44
N ALA A 42 -9.49 1.12 -1.68
CA ALA A 42 -9.97 1.63 -0.39
C ALA A 42 -8.90 1.63 0.73
N LYS A 43 -7.78 0.89 0.56
CA LYS A 43 -6.75 0.71 1.60
C LYS A 43 -5.33 0.96 1.09
N PHE A 44 -5.21 1.70 -0.01
CA PHE A 44 -3.93 2.06 -0.61
C PHE A 44 -3.36 3.33 0.01
N ILE A 45 -2.15 3.24 0.57
CA ILE A 45 -1.40 4.36 1.13
C ILE A 45 -0.23 4.68 0.18
N GLU A 46 -0.27 5.87 -0.40
CA GLU A 46 0.77 6.33 -1.32
C GLU A 46 2.05 6.67 -0.55
N ILE A 47 3.13 5.92 -0.80
CA ILE A 47 4.40 6.07 -0.06
C ILE A 47 5.06 7.44 -0.28
N ARG A 48 4.78 8.12 -1.40
CA ARG A 48 5.23 9.51 -1.61
C ARG A 48 4.62 10.46 -0.59
N LYS A 49 3.35 10.29 -0.22
CA LYS A 49 2.72 11.10 0.84
C LYS A 49 3.41 10.84 2.17
N LEU A 50 3.66 9.57 2.49
CA LEU A 50 4.34 9.21 3.74
C LEU A 50 5.75 9.80 3.80
N LYS A 51 6.53 9.70 2.72
CA LYS A 51 7.86 10.31 2.62
C LYS A 51 7.80 11.81 2.91
N ASN A 52 6.95 12.55 2.20
CA ASN A 52 6.84 13.99 2.39
C ASN A 52 6.43 14.38 3.82
N GLN A 53 5.57 13.58 4.45
CA GLN A 53 5.18 13.78 5.85
C GLN A 53 6.32 13.54 6.82
N ILE A 54 7.12 12.50 6.62
CA ILE A 54 8.30 12.23 7.47
C ILE A 54 9.35 13.32 7.28
N GLU A 55 9.60 13.76 6.04
CA GLU A 55 10.53 14.86 5.76
C GLU A 55 10.08 16.17 6.44
N PHE A 56 8.79 16.49 6.33
CA PHE A 56 8.21 17.68 6.93
C PHE A 56 8.24 17.64 8.47
N LEU A 57 7.81 16.53 9.08
CA LEU A 57 7.75 16.41 10.54
C LEU A 57 9.14 16.26 11.17
N GLY A 58 10.04 15.56 10.50
CA GLY A 58 11.39 15.32 10.97
C GLY A 58 12.37 16.46 10.68
N ASN A 59 11.98 17.43 9.84
CA ASN A 59 12.88 18.47 9.33
C ASN A 59 14.16 17.87 8.69
N ILE A 60 14.01 16.73 8.02
CA ILE A 60 15.08 15.96 7.38
C ILE A 60 14.72 15.69 5.91
N LYS A 61 15.71 15.35 5.10
CA LYS A 61 15.53 14.97 3.68
C LYS A 61 16.00 13.54 3.47
N ILE A 62 15.12 12.69 2.94
CA ILE A 62 15.33 11.23 2.75
C ILE A 62 15.00 10.83 1.31
#